data_AF-A0A9N9NKF4-F1
#
_entry.id   AF-A0A9N9NKF4-F1
#
_cell.length_a   1.000
_cell.length_b   1.000
_cell.length_c   1.000
_cell.angle_alpha   90.00
_cell.angle_beta   90.00
_cell.angle_gamma   90.00
#
_symmetry.space_group_name_H-M   'P 1'
#
loop_
_entity.id
_entity.type
_entity.pdbx_description
1 polymer ?
#
loop_
_entity_poly.entity_id
_entity_poly.type
_entity_poly.pdbx_seq_one_letter_code
_entity_poly.pdbx_strand_id
1 'polypeptide(L)'
;MLFDKESKYPKTFVIYRKCLLDWKIKIEEEYYKPPGKPFVEFHYENKHCEKSTYTEKYSNKIAYRLDDKWFDGYEKQKILIIDKFTGSQLYFSTLLKILSGQQRYFDIKGAKEINHVKHVIITSNKKLNNIYKSFEYNEEQFDWQINAIWHYKKSDTGFSERKCEKNPYLKQLH
;
A
#
# COMPACT_ATOMS: atom_id res chain seq x y z
N MET A 1 -31.31 26.77 2.57
CA MET A 1 -32.26 26.10 1.65
C MET A 1 -32.05 24.59 1.48
N LEU A 2 -30.83 24.04 1.50
CA LEU A 2 -30.64 22.57 1.44
C LEU A 2 -31.03 21.86 2.76
N PHE A 3 -30.70 22.46 3.90
CA PHE A 3 -31.02 21.92 5.23
C PHE A 3 -32.54 21.79 5.52
N ASP A 4 -33.38 22.68 4.98
CA ASP A 4 -34.85 22.60 5.15
C ASP A 4 -35.49 21.42 4.43
N LYS A 5 -34.85 20.88 3.40
CA LYS A 5 -35.37 19.72 2.66
C LYS A 5 -35.02 18.38 3.32
N GLU A 6 -33.93 18.32 4.09
CA GLU A 6 -33.53 17.12 4.85
C GLU A 6 -34.56 16.77 5.93
N SER A 7 -35.08 17.75 6.66
CA SER A 7 -36.09 17.49 7.71
C SER A 7 -37.46 17.14 7.12
N LYS A 8 -37.79 17.68 5.94
CA LYS A 8 -39.11 17.54 5.31
C LYS A 8 -39.28 16.24 4.51
N TYR A 9 -38.22 15.75 3.87
CA TYR A 9 -38.26 14.52 3.04
C TYR A 9 -36.99 13.67 3.21
N PRO A 10 -36.75 13.09 4.40
CA PRO A 10 -35.49 12.40 4.71
C PRO A 10 -35.20 11.20 3.79
N LYS A 11 -36.22 10.41 3.43
CA LYS A 11 -36.04 9.24 2.55
C LYS A 11 -35.64 9.63 1.13
N THR A 12 -36.33 10.61 0.53
CA THR A 12 -36.05 11.07 -0.84
C THR A 12 -34.68 11.73 -0.94
N PHE A 13 -34.29 12.49 0.08
CA PHE A 13 -32.96 13.10 0.16
C PHE A 13 -31.84 12.04 0.23
N VAL A 14 -32.01 11.00 1.05
CA VAL A 14 -31.05 9.88 1.13
C VAL A 14 -30.90 9.17 -0.21
N ILE A 15 -32.01 8.90 -0.91
CA ILE A 15 -31.99 8.25 -2.24
C ILE A 15 -31.25 9.14 -3.25
N TYR A 16 -31.58 10.44 -3.30
CA TYR A 16 -30.94 11.38 -4.22
C TYR A 16 -29.43 11.48 -3.99
N ARG A 17 -29.00 11.61 -2.73
CA ARG A 17 -27.57 11.66 -2.37
C ARG A 17 -26.84 10.38 -2.76
N LYS A 18 -27.48 9.22 -2.56
CA LYS A 18 -26.93 7.93 -2.99
C LYS A 18 -26.76 7.88 -4.51
N CYS A 19 -27.77 8.26 -5.29
CA CYS A 19 -27.67 8.28 -6.75
C CYS A 19 -26.54 9.19 -7.27
N LEU A 20 -26.33 10.36 -6.65
CA LEU A 20 -25.21 11.25 -7.00
C LEU A 20 -23.85 10.60 -6.71
N LEU A 21 -23.71 9.94 -5.56
CA LEU A 21 -22.49 9.21 -5.21
C LEU A 21 -22.23 8.05 -6.17
N ASP A 22 -23.26 7.25 -6.47
CA ASP A 22 -23.17 6.13 -7.41
C ASP A 22 -22.78 6.61 -8.82
N TRP A 23 -23.33 7.76 -9.26
CA TRP A 23 -22.98 8.34 -10.56
C TRP A 23 -21.54 8.88 -10.58
N LYS A 24 -21.09 9.52 -9.50
CA LYS A 24 -19.70 9.95 -9.37
C LYS A 24 -18.73 8.77 -9.45
N ILE A 25 -19.04 7.67 -8.76
CA ILE A 25 -18.23 6.44 -8.78
C ILE A 25 -18.17 5.87 -10.21
N LYS A 26 -19.30 5.79 -10.91
CA LYS A 26 -19.34 5.31 -12.30
C LYS A 26 -18.47 6.14 -13.24
N ILE A 27 -18.52 7.47 -13.13
CA ILE A 27 -17.67 8.37 -13.92
C ILE A 27 -16.19 8.11 -13.59
N GLU A 28 -15.84 8.04 -12.30
CA GLU A 28 -14.46 7.77 -11.90
C GLU A 28 -13.97 6.41 -12.45
N GLU A 29 -14.82 5.37 -12.45
CA GLU A 29 -14.53 4.05 -13.01
C GLU A 29 -14.40 4.06 -14.53
N GLU A 30 -15.25 4.80 -15.24
CA GLU A 30 -15.26 4.90 -16.70
C GLU A 30 -13.95 5.50 -17.24
N TYR A 31 -13.44 6.53 -16.55
CA TYR A 31 -12.19 7.19 -16.92
C TYR A 31 -10.95 6.62 -16.21
N TYR A 32 -11.14 5.64 -15.31
CA TYR A 32 -10.04 5.05 -14.57
C TYR A 32 -9.15 4.22 -15.49
N LYS A 33 -7.87 4.62 -15.54
CA LYS A 33 -6.81 3.81 -16.13
C LYS A 33 -6.03 3.14 -15.01
N PRO A 34 -5.94 1.80 -14.98
CA PRO A 34 -5.15 1.12 -13.96
C PRO A 34 -3.70 1.61 -14.00
N PRO A 35 -3.08 1.85 -12.85
CA PRO A 35 -1.74 2.45 -12.77
C PRO A 35 -0.63 1.54 -13.33
N GLY A 36 -0.95 0.29 -13.67
CA GLY A 36 0.02 -0.75 -14.03
C GLY A 36 0.62 -1.42 -12.80
N LYS A 37 1.65 -2.24 -13.00
CA LYS A 37 2.41 -2.84 -11.89
C LYS A 37 3.12 -1.71 -11.13
N PRO A 38 2.88 -1.52 -9.82
CA PRO A 38 3.59 -0.53 -9.05
C PRO A 38 5.08 -0.88 -8.94
N PHE A 39 5.92 0.14 -8.74
CA PHE A 39 7.29 -0.07 -8.31
C PHE A 39 7.31 -0.48 -6.84
N VAL A 40 8.00 -1.55 -6.47
CA VAL A 40 7.98 -2.09 -5.11
C VAL A 40 9.37 -2.08 -4.50
N GLU A 41 9.52 -1.38 -3.38
CA GLU A 41 10.72 -1.38 -2.55
C GLU A 41 10.46 -2.17 -1.26
N PHE A 42 11.36 -3.10 -0.94
CA PHE A 42 11.33 -3.87 0.30
C PHE A 42 12.50 -3.48 1.19
N HIS A 43 12.20 -2.99 2.38
CA HIS A 43 13.15 -2.49 3.36
C HIS A 43 13.12 -3.38 4.58
N TYR A 44 14.26 -3.95 4.94
CA TYR A 44 14.33 -4.77 6.14
C TYR A 44 15.59 -4.56 6.96
N GLU A 45 15.45 -4.87 8.24
CA GLU A 45 16.50 -4.71 9.25
C GLU A 45 16.34 -5.76 10.32
N ASN A 46 17.45 -6.13 10.93
CA ASN A 46 17.44 -6.85 12.18
C ASN A 46 16.96 -5.91 13.31
N LYS A 47 16.38 -6.47 14.37
CA LYS A 47 15.82 -5.73 15.51
C LYS A 47 16.74 -4.59 15.97
N HIS A 48 16.17 -3.42 16.31
CA HIS A 48 16.83 -2.22 16.87
C HIS A 48 17.45 -1.20 15.90
N CYS A 49 17.03 -1.14 14.64
CA CYS A 49 17.34 -0.03 13.72
C CYS A 49 16.09 0.83 13.41
N GLU A 50 16.30 2.12 13.15
CA GLU A 50 15.25 3.12 12.92
C GLU A 50 14.81 3.16 11.45
N LYS A 51 14.07 2.13 11.04
CA LYS A 51 13.39 2.02 9.75
C LYS A 51 12.45 3.20 9.45
N SER A 52 11.90 3.79 10.52
CA SER A 52 10.90 4.86 10.49
C SER A 52 11.41 6.16 9.84
N THR A 53 12.71 6.44 9.91
CA THR A 53 13.26 7.72 9.43
C THR A 53 13.19 7.85 7.90
N TYR A 54 13.20 6.72 7.16
CA TYR A 54 13.05 6.74 5.70
C TYR A 54 11.59 6.97 5.29
N THR A 55 10.65 6.29 5.95
CA THR A 55 9.22 6.40 5.65
C THR A 55 8.64 7.74 6.10
N GLU A 56 9.19 8.35 7.16
CA GLU A 56 8.84 9.70 7.62
C GLU A 56 9.00 10.78 6.53
N LYS A 57 9.97 10.63 5.62
CA LYS A 57 10.17 11.55 4.48
C LYS A 57 8.96 11.60 3.54
N TYR A 58 8.13 10.57 3.54
CA TYR A 58 6.97 10.46 2.67
C TYR A 58 5.65 10.78 3.39
N SER A 59 5.67 11.09 4.69
CA SER A 59 4.52 11.33 5.60
C SER A 59 3.28 11.97 4.95
N ASN A 60 3.47 13.02 4.15
CA ASN A 60 2.37 13.78 3.52
C ASN A 60 1.72 13.11 2.29
N LYS A 61 2.17 11.92 1.86
CA LYS A 61 1.74 11.26 0.61
C LYS A 61 1.38 9.78 0.79
N ILE A 62 1.13 9.33 2.02
CA ILE A 62 1.06 7.92 2.39
C ILE A 62 -0.35 7.53 2.85
N ALA A 63 -0.79 6.34 2.45
CA ALA A 63 -1.81 5.60 3.17
C ALA A 63 -1.18 4.70 4.23
N TYR A 64 -1.64 4.86 5.48
CA TYR A 64 -1.05 4.22 6.65
C TYR A 64 -1.85 2.98 7.08
N ARG A 65 -1.11 2.00 7.61
CA ARG A 65 -1.57 0.99 8.57
C ARG A 65 -2.75 0.11 8.11
N LEU A 66 -2.39 -1.14 7.80
CA LEU A 66 -3.33 -2.24 7.86
C LEU A 66 -3.57 -2.62 9.33
N ASP A 67 -4.73 -2.23 9.84
CA ASP A 67 -5.45 -3.12 10.75
C ASP A 67 -6.19 -4.13 9.86
N ASP A 68 -6.35 -5.38 10.29
CA ASP A 68 -6.70 -6.59 9.49
C ASP A 68 -7.93 -6.49 8.54
N LYS A 69 -8.61 -5.34 8.45
CA LYS A 69 -9.82 -5.11 7.68
C LYS A 69 -9.80 -3.90 6.73
N TRP A 70 -8.94 -2.89 6.90
CA TRP A 70 -8.98 -1.67 6.07
C TRP A 70 -7.67 -0.90 5.99
N PHE A 71 -7.50 -0.14 4.91
CA PHE A 71 -6.42 0.82 4.70
C PHE A 71 -6.79 2.15 5.35
N ASP A 72 -6.14 2.51 6.45
CA ASP A 72 -6.42 3.76 7.14
C ASP A 72 -5.78 4.96 6.44
N GLY A 73 -6.54 6.04 6.27
CA GLY A 73 -6.07 7.25 5.60
C GLY A 73 -5.72 7.09 4.10
N TYR A 74 -6.14 6.02 3.42
CA TYR A 74 -6.01 5.95 1.96
C TYR A 74 -7.03 6.87 1.28
N GLU A 75 -6.52 7.87 0.57
CA GLU A 75 -7.24 8.90 -0.18
C GLU A 75 -6.54 9.10 -1.54
N LYS A 76 -6.55 8.06 -2.37
CA LYS A 76 -6.02 8.10 -3.75
C LYS A 76 -4.52 8.42 -3.85
N GLN A 77 -3.74 8.16 -2.80
CA GLN A 77 -2.31 8.43 -2.83
C GLN A 77 -1.58 7.51 -3.83
N LYS A 78 -0.53 8.06 -4.45
CA LYS A 78 0.31 7.33 -5.40
C LYS A 78 1.35 6.43 -4.73
N ILE A 79 1.61 6.64 -3.43
CA ILE A 79 2.60 5.91 -2.64
C ILE A 79 1.85 5.18 -1.51
N LEU A 80 2.02 3.87 -1.44
CA LEU A 80 1.50 3.03 -0.37
C LEU A 80 2.66 2.58 0.52
N ILE A 81 2.53 2.73 1.83
CA ILE A 81 3.52 2.22 2.78
C ILE A 81 2.90 1.12 3.64
N ILE A 82 3.50 -0.06 3.58
CA ILE A 82 3.17 -1.19 4.43
C ILE A 82 4.25 -1.24 5.52
N ASP A 83 4.01 -0.52 6.61
CA ASP A 83 4.97 -0.39 7.71
C ASP A 83 4.92 -1.58 8.67
N LYS A 84 6.09 -1.97 9.21
CA LYS A 84 6.27 -3.06 10.19
C LYS A 84 5.60 -4.37 9.78
N PHE A 85 5.68 -4.68 8.49
CA PHE A 85 5.07 -5.85 7.90
C PHE A 85 5.66 -7.15 8.48
N THR A 86 4.82 -8.01 9.05
CA THR A 86 5.24 -9.28 9.65
C THR A 86 4.71 -10.51 8.91
N GLY A 87 3.89 -10.29 7.87
CA GLY A 87 3.22 -11.32 7.07
C GLY A 87 1.82 -11.70 7.59
N SER A 88 1.50 -11.34 8.84
CA SER A 88 0.22 -11.66 9.48
C SER A 88 -0.88 -10.63 9.18
N GLN A 89 -0.51 -9.39 8.86
CA GLN A 89 -1.47 -8.29 8.63
C GLN A 89 -2.22 -8.41 7.30
N LEU A 90 -1.69 -9.17 6.35
CA LEU A 90 -2.26 -9.35 5.02
C LEU A 90 -2.18 -10.81 4.61
N TYR A 91 -3.26 -11.32 4.02
CA TYR A 91 -3.18 -12.55 3.26
C TYR A 91 -2.20 -12.39 2.09
N PHE A 92 -1.39 -13.42 1.85
CA PHE A 92 -0.39 -13.43 0.77
C PHE A 92 -1.02 -13.11 -0.59
N SER A 93 -2.20 -13.67 -0.88
CA SER A 93 -2.95 -13.42 -2.12
C SER A 93 -3.38 -11.95 -2.27
N THR A 94 -3.79 -11.30 -1.18
CA THR A 94 -4.13 -9.87 -1.17
C THR A 94 -2.88 -9.04 -1.42
N LEU A 95 -1.77 -9.34 -0.75
CA LEU A 95 -0.51 -8.66 -0.99
C LEU A 95 -0.08 -8.78 -2.46
N LEU A 96 -0.10 -9.99 -3.03
CA LEU A 96 0.25 -10.19 -4.44
C LEU A 96 -0.61 -9.38 -5.39
N LYS A 97 -1.93 -9.27 -5.17
CA LYS A 97 -2.82 -8.43 -5.99
C LYS A 97 -2.44 -6.95 -5.93
N ILE A 98 -2.02 -6.47 -4.75
CA ILE A 98 -1.56 -5.08 -4.58
C ILE A 98 -0.27 -4.87 -5.36
N LEU A 99 0.72 -5.75 -5.17
CA LEU A 99 2.04 -5.60 -5.77
C LEU A 99 2.05 -5.87 -7.29
N SER A 100 1.09 -6.63 -7.81
CA SER A 100 0.92 -6.84 -9.24
C SER A 100 0.10 -5.73 -9.92
N GLY A 101 -0.49 -4.82 -9.15
CA GLY A 101 -1.40 -3.79 -9.66
C GLY A 101 -2.79 -4.32 -10.04
N GLN A 102 -3.12 -5.56 -9.68
CA GLN A 102 -4.44 -6.17 -9.92
C GLN A 102 -5.50 -5.71 -8.91
N GLN A 103 -5.10 -5.18 -7.76
CA GLN A 103 -6.02 -4.63 -6.77
C GLN A 103 -6.68 -3.38 -7.33
N ARG A 104 -7.99 -3.42 -7.57
CA ARG A 104 -8.74 -2.27 -8.11
C ARG A 104 -9.23 -1.31 -7.04
N TYR A 105 -9.63 -1.83 -5.88
CA TYR A 105 -10.16 -1.03 -4.78
C TYR A 105 -9.47 -1.39 -3.48
N PHE A 106 -9.27 -0.41 -2.63
CA PHE A 106 -8.91 -0.63 -1.24
C PHE A 106 -10.14 -0.50 -0.37
N ASP A 107 -10.30 -1.44 0.57
CA ASP A 107 -11.28 -1.30 1.63
C ASP A 107 -10.74 -0.23 2.59
N ILE A 108 -11.47 0.87 2.72
CA ILE A 108 -11.22 1.93 3.69
C ILE A 108 -12.35 1.92 4.73
N LYS A 109 -12.19 2.63 5.84
CA LYS A 109 -13.18 2.61 6.91
C LYS A 109 -14.57 3.07 6.44
N GLY A 110 -15.48 2.12 6.24
CA GLY A 110 -16.87 2.38 5.81
C GLY A 110 -17.07 2.62 4.31
N ALA A 111 -16.03 2.48 3.48
CA ALA A 111 -16.12 2.71 2.04
C ALA A 111 -15.09 1.88 1.26
N LYS A 112 -15.10 2.03 -0.06
CA LYS A 112 -14.07 1.52 -0.97
C LYS A 112 -13.52 2.66 -1.77
N GLU A 113 -12.21 2.65 -1.99
CA GLU A 113 -11.52 3.70 -2.74
C GLU A 113 -10.73 3.09 -3.90
N ILE A 114 -10.70 3.77 -5.04
CA ILE A 114 -10.02 3.28 -6.23
C ILE A 114 -8.50 3.29 -6.01
N ASN A 115 -7.81 2.24 -6.48
CA ASN A 115 -6.37 2.12 -6.37
C ASN A 115 -5.65 3.06 -7.37
N HIS A 116 -4.85 3.99 -6.88
CA HIS A 116 -4.01 4.90 -7.66
C HIS A 116 -2.52 4.70 -7.35
N VAL A 117 -2.17 3.65 -6.62
CA VAL A 117 -0.83 3.36 -6.15
C VAL A 117 0.07 3.03 -7.34
N LYS A 118 1.19 3.75 -7.41
CA LYS A 118 2.26 3.56 -8.39
C LYS A 118 3.56 3.10 -7.75
N HIS A 119 3.70 3.29 -6.44
CA HIS A 119 4.87 2.92 -5.67
C HIS A 119 4.42 2.31 -4.34
N VAL A 120 4.92 1.12 -4.02
CA VAL A 120 4.73 0.44 -2.74
C VAL A 120 6.06 0.37 -2.00
N ILE A 121 6.09 0.83 -0.75
CA ILE A 121 7.23 0.72 0.16
C ILE A 121 6.82 -0.23 1.28
N ILE A 122 7.52 -1.34 1.42
CA ILE A 122 7.27 -2.31 2.49
C ILE A 122 8.42 -2.24 3.47
N THR A 123 8.13 -2.07 4.76
CA THR A 123 9.15 -2.16 5.81
C THR A 123 8.90 -3.41 6.65
N SER A 124 9.94 -4.16 7.00
CA SER A 124 9.81 -5.37 7.80
C SER A 124 11.01 -5.60 8.70
N ASN A 125 10.81 -6.17 9.89
CA ASN A 125 11.90 -6.67 10.73
C ASN A 125 12.38 -8.08 10.35
N LYS A 126 11.83 -8.64 9.27
CA LYS A 126 12.19 -9.94 8.72
C LYS A 126 12.70 -9.75 7.29
N LYS A 127 13.64 -10.61 6.88
CA LYS A 127 14.01 -10.76 5.47
C LYS A 127 12.81 -11.29 4.67
N LEU A 128 12.76 -10.98 3.38
CA LEU A 128 11.66 -11.33 2.46
C LEU A 128 11.23 -12.81 2.59
N ASN A 129 12.18 -13.74 2.48
CA ASN A 129 11.96 -15.19 2.56
C ASN A 129 11.48 -15.67 3.95
N ASN A 130 11.56 -14.82 4.98
CA ASN A 130 11.14 -15.16 6.33
C ASN A 130 9.77 -14.56 6.70
N ILE A 131 9.12 -13.83 5.79
CA ILE A 131 7.82 -13.20 6.04
C ILE A 131 6.71 -14.26 6.10
N TYR A 132 6.56 -15.03 5.03
CA TYR A 132 5.54 -16.05 4.87
C TYR A 132 6.19 -17.43 4.99
N LYS A 133 6.07 -18.08 6.15
CA LYS A 133 6.78 -19.33 6.47
C LYS A 133 6.03 -20.62 6.10
N SER A 134 4.81 -20.53 5.55
CA SER A 134 4.04 -21.72 5.17
C SER A 134 4.55 -22.29 3.84
N PHE A 135 4.64 -23.61 3.75
CA PHE A 135 4.99 -24.35 2.53
C PHE A 135 4.03 -24.09 1.36
N GLU A 136 2.85 -23.52 1.64
CA GLU A 136 1.86 -23.14 0.63
C GLU A 136 2.21 -21.86 -0.14
N TYR A 137 3.19 -21.08 0.32
CA TYR A 137 3.55 -19.81 -0.29
C TYR A 137 4.81 -19.96 -1.16
N ASN A 138 4.68 -19.54 -2.42
CA ASN A 138 5.80 -19.52 -3.34
C ASN A 138 6.62 -18.22 -3.15
N GLU A 139 7.80 -18.34 -2.55
CA GLU A 139 8.73 -17.22 -2.33
C GLU A 139 9.15 -16.52 -3.63
N GLU A 140 9.26 -17.26 -4.74
CA GLU A 140 9.64 -16.71 -6.04
C GLU A 140 8.57 -15.74 -6.56
N GLN A 141 7.29 -16.05 -6.34
CA GLN A 141 6.20 -15.15 -6.72
C GLN A 141 6.30 -13.83 -5.98
N PHE A 142 6.71 -13.85 -4.71
CA PHE A 142 6.87 -12.63 -3.93
C PHE A 142 8.08 -11.84 -4.41
N ASP A 143 9.23 -12.49 -4.59
CA ASP A 143 10.46 -11.84 -5.07
C ASP A 143 10.28 -11.20 -6.47
N TRP A 144 9.53 -11.84 -7.38
CA TRP A 144 9.24 -11.29 -8.71
C TRP A 144 8.45 -9.99 -8.68
N GLN A 145 7.71 -9.73 -7.60
CA GLN A 145 7.02 -8.45 -7.43
C GLN A 145 7.95 -7.36 -6.89
N ILE A 146 9.06 -7.70 -6.24
CA ILE A 146 9.97 -6.73 -5.63
C ILE A 146 10.97 -6.20 -6.66
N ASN A 147 10.99 -4.88 -6.84
CA ASN A 147 11.94 -4.20 -7.71
C ASN A 147 13.26 -3.90 -7.01
N ALA A 148 13.21 -3.45 -5.76
CA ALA A 148 14.39 -3.13 -4.97
C ALA A 148 14.34 -3.73 -3.57
N ILE A 149 15.48 -4.24 -3.10
CA ILE A 149 15.62 -4.77 -1.74
C ILE A 149 16.74 -4.00 -1.04
N TRP A 150 16.39 -3.44 0.12
CA TRP A 150 17.26 -2.64 0.97
C TRP A 150 17.38 -3.30 2.33
N HIS A 151 18.62 -3.56 2.73
CA HIS A 151 18.96 -4.09 4.03
C HIS A 151 19.70 -3.01 4.81
N TYR A 152 19.21 -2.67 6.00
CA TYR A 152 19.92 -1.78 6.90
C TYR A 152 20.58 -2.56 8.01
N LYS A 153 21.87 -2.28 8.20
CA LYS A 153 22.68 -2.80 9.30
C LYS A 153 23.05 -1.65 10.20
N LYS A 154 23.01 -1.89 11.51
CA LYS A 154 23.58 -0.95 12.48
C LYS A 154 25.09 -0.95 12.27
N SER A 155 25.67 0.21 11.98
CA SER A 155 27.13 0.35 12.09
C SER A 155 27.51 0.61 13.54
N ASP A 156 28.75 0.28 13.90
CA ASP A 156 29.30 0.56 15.23
C ASP A 156 29.35 2.05 15.56
N THR A 157 29.23 2.92 14.53
CA THR A 157 29.23 4.39 14.66
C THR A 157 27.85 5.00 14.97
N GLY A 158 26.81 4.17 15.11
CA GLY A 158 25.43 4.63 15.39
C GLY A 158 24.60 4.99 14.16
N PHE A 159 25.22 5.16 12.98
CA PHE A 159 24.50 5.35 11.72
C PHE A 159 24.12 4.00 11.09
N SER A 160 22.91 3.88 10.56
CA SER A 160 22.50 2.69 9.81
C SER A 160 23.13 2.71 8.40
N GLU A 161 23.96 1.74 8.07
CA GLU A 161 24.42 1.53 6.69
C GLU A 161 23.31 0.87 5.88
N ARG A 162 22.99 1.45 4.71
CA ARG A 162 22.00 0.91 3.76
C ARG A 162 22.74 0.16 2.65
N LYS A 163 22.54 -1.16 2.59
CA LYS A 163 23.02 -2.01 1.49
C LYS A 163 21.87 -2.36 0.54
N CYS A 164 22.07 -2.11 -0.76
CA CYS A 164 21.16 -2.58 -1.79
C CYS A 164 21.47 -4.06 -2.11
N GLU A 165 20.51 -4.96 -1.91
CA GLU A 165 20.67 -6.38 -2.27
C GLU A 165 20.15 -6.66 -3.68
N LYS A 166 19.12 -5.92 -4.09
CA LYS A 166 18.53 -5.97 -5.45
C LYS A 166 18.38 -4.54 -5.93
N ASN A 167 19.17 -4.13 -6.92
CA ASN A 167 19.14 -2.77 -7.46
C ASN A 167 18.52 -2.80 -8.87
N PRO A 168 17.33 -2.20 -9.07
CA PRO A 168 16.71 -2.15 -10.39
C PRO A 168 17.46 -1.22 -11.36
N TYR A 169 18.27 -0.28 -10.86
CA TYR A 169 19.00 0.69 -11.66
C TYR A 169 20.33 0.17 -12.23
N LEU A 170 20.85 -0.96 -11.73
CA LEU A 170 22.07 -1.58 -12.29
C LEU A 170 21.83 -2.26 -13.64
N LYS A 171 20.58 -2.58 -14.00
CA LYS A 171 20.23 -3.19 -15.29
C LYS A 171 20.25 -2.20 -16.48
N GLN A 172 20.41 -0.90 -16.23
CA GLN A 172 20.43 0.14 -17.27
C GLN A 172 21.87 0.52 -17.71
N LEU A 173 22.90 -0.16 -17.20
CA LEU A 173 24.32 0.14 -17.45
C LEU A 173 25.01 -0.82 -18.44
N HIS A 174 24.25 -1.66 -19.14
CA HIS A 174 24.76 -2.58 -20.17
C HIS A 174 23.99 -2.43 -21.48
#